data_AF-A0A7G8HAL4-F1
#
_entry.id   AF-A0A7G8HAL4-F1
#
_cell.length_a   1.000
_cell.length_b   1.000
_cell.length_c   1.000
_cell.angle_alpha   90.00
_cell.angle_beta   90.00
_cell.angle_gamma   90.00
#
_symmetry.space_group_name_H-M   'P 1'
#
loop_
_entity.id
_entity.type
_entity.pdbx_description
1 polymer ?
#
loop_
_entity_poly.entity_id
_entity_poly.type
_entity_poly.pdbx_seq_one_letter_code
_entity_poly.pdbx_strand_id
1 'polypeptide(L)'
;MLRFQPVGPLVPQFGTFVPEYGSNGFGRMDWQPDALAALKKDVPFFVRPAVRKRVEAMANSEGRSDIDLSFYQSAKQAMAPS
;
A
#
# COMPACT_ATOMS: atom_id res chain seq x y z
N MET A 1 -47.19 2.51 14.09
CA MET A 1 -45.92 3.23 14.33
C MET A 1 -44.86 2.64 13.40
N LEU A 2 -44.53 3.31 12.28
CA LEU A 2 -43.45 2.88 11.39
C LEU A 2 -42.14 3.51 11.85
N ARG A 3 -41.15 2.67 12.19
CA ARG A 3 -39.81 3.10 12.58
C ARG A 3 -38.93 3.10 11.33
N PHE A 4 -38.59 4.29 10.85
CA PHE A 4 -37.56 4.49 9.83
C PHE A 4 -36.19 4.10 10.43
N GLN A 5 -35.46 3.22 9.74
CA GLN A 5 -34.07 2.92 10.05
C GLN A 5 -33.17 3.78 9.15
N PRO A 6 -32.12 4.43 9.68
CA PRO A 6 -31.21 5.22 8.87
C PRO A 6 -30.31 4.31 8.04
N VAL A 7 -30.28 4.53 6.72
CA VAL A 7 -29.26 3.97 5.83
C VAL A 7 -27.93 4.65 6.14
N GLY A 8 -27.05 3.95 6.85
CA GLY A 8 -25.67 4.36 7.05
C GLY A 8 -24.90 4.41 5.72
N PRO A 9 -23.77 5.15 5.65
CA PRO A 9 -22.99 5.26 4.43
C PRO A 9 -22.48 3.87 4.00
N LEU A 10 -22.76 3.52 2.75
CA LEU A 10 -22.24 2.32 2.09
C LEU A 10 -20.73 2.50 1.90
N VAL A 11 -19.96 1.97 2.85
CA VAL A 11 -18.52 1.77 2.66
C VAL A 11 -18.38 0.67 1.59
N PRO A 12 -17.74 0.92 0.44
CA PRO A 12 -17.55 -0.13 -0.54
C PRO A 12 -16.65 -1.22 0.07
N GLN A 13 -17.22 -2.42 0.23
CA GLN A 13 -16.52 -3.61 0.72
C GLN A 13 -15.61 -4.16 -0.39
N PHE A 14 -14.52 -3.46 -0.71
CA PHE A 14 -13.44 -4.03 -1.50
C PHE A 14 -12.54 -4.86 -0.56
N GLY A 15 -12.81 -6.17 -0.57
CA GLY A 15 -11.96 -7.26 -0.06
C GLY A 15 -10.90 -6.88 0.97
N THR A 16 -11.28 -6.86 2.24
CA THR A 16 -10.34 -7.03 3.35
C THR A 16 -9.80 -8.46 3.36
N PHE A 17 -8.94 -8.79 2.40
CA PHE A 17 -7.91 -9.78 2.65
C PHE A 17 -6.93 -9.10 3.61
N VAL A 18 -7.22 -9.20 4.90
CA VAL A 18 -6.26 -8.90 5.98
C VAL A 18 -5.58 -10.23 6.28
N PRO A 19 -4.51 -10.62 5.59
CA PRO A 19 -3.67 -11.66 6.13
C PRO A 19 -3.05 -11.06 7.40
N GLU A 20 -3.04 -11.85 8.46
CA GLU A 20 -2.39 -11.51 9.71
C GLU A 20 -0.89 -11.34 9.41
N TYR A 21 -0.46 -10.12 9.10
CA TYR A 21 0.94 -9.81 8.81
C TYR A 21 1.70 -9.89 10.12
N GLY A 22 2.31 -11.05 10.34
CA GLY A 22 3.18 -11.34 11.47
C GLY A 22 4.21 -10.23 11.64
N SER A 23 4.36 -9.83 12.90
CA SER A 23 5.31 -8.85 13.41
C SER A 23 6.73 -9.09 12.87
N ASN A 24 7.09 -8.47 11.75
CA ASN A 24 8.45 -8.48 11.26
C ASN A 24 9.25 -7.42 12.03
N GLY A 25 9.84 -7.85 13.15
CA GLY A 25 10.71 -7.08 14.04
C GLY A 25 12.04 -6.60 13.44
N PHE A 26 12.03 -6.07 12.20
CA PHE A 26 13.19 -5.46 11.55
C PHE A 26 12.80 -4.24 10.69
N GLY A 27 12.13 -3.24 11.27
CA GLY A 27 12.10 -1.85 10.78
C GLY A 27 11.79 -1.64 9.28
N ARG A 28 11.08 -2.56 8.65
CA ARG A 28 10.74 -2.56 7.22
C ARG A 28 9.23 -2.67 7.11
N MET A 29 8.64 -1.72 6.39
CA MET A 29 7.21 -1.68 6.13
C MET A 29 6.73 -3.00 5.48
N ASP A 30 5.47 -3.37 5.69
CA ASP A 30 4.89 -4.58 5.12
C ASP A 30 4.64 -4.38 3.63
N TRP A 31 5.43 -5.03 2.77
CA TRP A 31 5.21 -4.99 1.32
C TRP A 31 4.47 -6.25 0.87
N GLN A 32 3.36 -6.06 0.16
CA GLN A 32 2.68 -7.17 -0.48
C GLN A 32 3.56 -7.84 -1.55
N PRO A 33 3.40 -9.16 -1.77
CA PRO A 33 4.19 -9.91 -2.75
C PRO A 33 4.06 -9.33 -4.17
N ASP A 34 2.86 -8.88 -4.55
CA ASP A 34 2.60 -8.29 -5.86
C ASP A 34 3.32 -6.95 -6.05
N ALA A 35 3.34 -6.10 -5.02
CA ALA A 35 4.09 -4.84 -5.02
C ALA A 35 5.60 -5.09 -5.11
N LEU A 36 6.11 -6.10 -4.40
CA LEU A 36 7.52 -6.50 -4.50
C LEU A 36 7.88 -7.04 -5.88
N ALA A 37 7.00 -7.83 -6.50
CA ALA A 37 7.21 -8.35 -7.85
C ALA A 37 7.25 -7.21 -8.87
N ALA A 38 6.32 -6.25 -8.78
CA ALA A 38 6.31 -5.06 -9.62
C ALA A 38 7.59 -4.22 -9.43
N LEU A 39 8.00 -3.95 -8.18
CA LEU A 39 9.26 -3.26 -7.88
C LEU A 39 10.47 -3.97 -8.50
N LYS A 40 10.54 -5.30 -8.42
CA LYS A 40 11.65 -6.07 -9.01
C LYS A 40 11.67 -5.99 -10.54
N LYS A 41 10.49 -5.99 -11.17
CA LYS A 41 10.33 -5.90 -12.63
C LYS A 41 10.71 -4.52 -13.16
N ASP A 42 10.26 -3.48 -12.45
CA ASP A 42 10.36 -2.09 -12.91
C ASP A 42 11.71 -1.44 -12.57
N VAL A 43 12.35 -1.87 -11.47
CA VAL A 43 13.51 -1.19 -10.92
C VAL A 43 14.74 -2.13 -10.90
N PRO A 44 15.87 -1.72 -11.51
CA PRO A 44 17.14 -2.44 -11.42
C PRO A 44 17.63 -2.60 -9.99
N PHE A 45 18.31 -3.71 -9.68
CA PHE A 45 18.63 -4.09 -8.29
C PHE A 45 19.39 -3.03 -7.48
N PHE A 46 20.25 -2.22 -8.13
CA PHE A 46 21.02 -1.16 -7.48
C PHE A 46 20.16 0.05 -7.08
N VAL A 47 19.06 0.30 -7.80
CA VAL A 47 18.12 1.42 -7.51
C VAL A 47 17.00 1.00 -6.56
N ARG A 48 16.71 -0.31 -6.45
CA ARG A 48 15.63 -0.84 -5.59
C ARG A 48 15.66 -0.31 -4.16
N PRO A 49 16.80 -0.21 -3.45
CA PRO A 49 16.83 0.34 -2.09
C PRO A 49 16.37 1.80 -2.01
N ALA A 50 16.70 2.62 -3.01
CA ALA A 50 16.32 4.03 -3.05
C ALA A 50 14.82 4.20 -3.32
N VAL A 51 14.30 3.50 -4.34
CA VAL A 51 12.86 3.54 -4.67
C VAL A 51 12.02 2.98 -3.52
N ARG A 52 12.43 1.86 -2.92
CA ARG A 52 11.74 1.27 -1.77
C ARG A 52 11.61 2.27 -0.62
N LYS A 53 12.72 2.89 -0.20
CA LYS A 53 12.72 3.90 0.87
C LYS A 53 11.80 5.08 0.55
N ARG A 54 11.76 5.51 -0.72
CA ARG A 54 10.91 6.63 -1.14
C ARG A 54 9.42 6.28 -1.05
N VAL A 55 9.03 5.09 -1.51
CA VAL A 55 7.65 4.61 -1.43
C VAL A 55 7.24 4.40 0.03
N GLU A 56 8.10 3.82 0.86
CA GLU A 56 7.86 3.69 2.32
C GLU A 56 7.68 5.05 3.00
N ALA A 57 8.46 6.06 2.63
CA ALA A 57 8.29 7.42 3.15
C ALA A 57 6.95 8.05 2.73
N MET A 58 6.49 7.80 1.49
CA MET A 58 5.18 8.25 1.02
C MET A 58 4.05 7.56 1.80
N ALA A 59 4.13 6.25 1.97
CA ALA A 59 3.13 5.47 2.68
C ALA A 59 3.03 5.89 4.16
N ASN A 60 4.17 6.10 4.83
CA ASN A 60 4.20 6.65 6.19
C ASN A 60 3.57 8.04 6.28
N SER A 61 3.76 8.89 5.26
CA SER A 61 3.15 10.23 5.22
C SER A 61 1.63 10.17 5.05
N GLU A 62 1.11 9.09 4.48
CA GLU A 62 -0.33 8.78 4.37
C GLU A 62 -0.88 7.96 5.55
N GLY A 63 -0.05 7.68 6.57
CA GLY A 63 -0.44 6.90 7.74
C GLY A 63 -0.68 5.41 7.46
N ARG A 64 -0.13 4.88 6.36
CA ARG A 64 -0.20 3.46 6.01
C ARG A 64 0.91 2.68 6.71
N SER A 65 0.64 1.41 7.01
CA SER A 65 1.61 0.45 7.56
C SER A 65 2.07 -0.59 6.55
N ASP A 66 1.37 -0.69 5.42
CA ASP A 66 1.61 -1.64 4.34
C ASP A 66 1.63 -0.98 2.95
N ILE A 67 2.27 -1.65 1.99
CA ILE A 67 2.38 -1.24 0.59
C ILE A 67 1.78 -2.34 -0.29
N ASP A 68 0.57 -2.06 -0.77
CA ASP A 68 -0.12 -2.84 -1.79
C ASP A 68 0.36 -2.47 -3.21
N LEU A 69 -0.06 -3.25 -4.21
CA LEU A 69 0.31 -3.02 -5.61
C LEU A 69 -0.21 -1.67 -6.14
N SER A 70 -1.43 -1.29 -5.78
CA SER A 70 -2.06 -0.06 -6.26
C SER A 70 -1.33 1.18 -5.75
N PHE A 71 -0.94 1.17 -4.48
CA PHE A 71 -0.16 2.22 -3.86
C PHE A 71 1.22 2.33 -4.49
N TYR A 72 1.91 1.20 -4.69
CA TYR A 72 3.21 1.21 -5.37
C TYR A 72 3.13 1.84 -6.77
N GLN A 73 2.11 1.51 -7.56
CA GLN A 73 1.91 2.07 -8.90
C GLN A 73 1.66 3.58 -8.86
N SER A 74 0.80 4.04 -7.95
CA SER A 74 0.53 5.48 -7.76
C SER A 74 1.79 6.23 -7.30
N ALA A 75 2.49 5.71 -6.30
CA ALA A 75 3.74 6.30 -5.82
C ALA A 75 4.80 6.39 -6.93
N LYS A 76 4.90 5.34 -7.76
CA LYS A 76 5.79 5.33 -8.93
C LYS A 76 5.45 6.43 -9.94
N GLN A 77 4.17 6.64 -10.25
CA GLN A 77 3.73 7.72 -11.13
C GLN A 77 4.07 9.09 -10.56
N ALA A 78 3.86 9.30 -9.25
CA ALA A 78 4.21 10.55 -8.58
C ALA A 78 5.72 10.85 -8.54
N MET A 79 6.57 9.82 -8.66
CA MET A 79 8.02 9.96 -8.74
C MET A 79 8.54 10.19 -10.16
N ALA A 80 7.73 9.92 -11.19
CA ALA A 80 8.14 10.12 -12.58
C ALA A 80 8.25 11.63 -12.88
N PRO A 81 9.29 12.09 -13.62
CA PRO A 81 9.36 13.48 -14.04
C PRO A 81 8.17 13.82 -14.94
N SER A 82 7.54 14.97 -14.67
CA SER A 82 6.46 15.56 -15.46
C SER A 82 6.93 16.04 -16.83
#